data_AF-A0A9E3SL04-F1
#
_entry.id   AF-A0A9E3SL04-F1
#
_cell.length_a   1.000
_cell.length_b   1.000
_cell.length_c   1.000
_cell.angle_alpha   90.00
_cell.angle_beta   90.00
_cell.angle_gamma   90.00
#
_symmetry.space_group_name_H-M   'P 1'
#
loop_
_entity.id
_entity.type
_entity.pdbx_description
1 polymer ?
#
loop_
_entity_poly.entity_id
_entity_poly.type
_entity_poly.pdbx_seq_one_letter_code
_entity_poly.pdbx_strand_id
1 'polypeptide(L)'
;MKKYKILVLLAAMVLSFSACETDIDDPSGLRNVGVVPSIVNLNPAAFDVNDPENTFIKFDVDATDAVNEIKVLASFNGDLRRVEIKSYGTLPIKDEVIYMRDVASALGIQLNDINPGDVFNLELLT
;
A
#
# COMPACT_ATOMS: atom_id res chain seq x y z
N MET A 1 -61.19 10.04 -21.92
CA MET A 1 -59.82 10.13 -22.50
C MET A 1 -58.89 11.12 -21.79
N LYS A 2 -59.32 12.33 -21.38
CA LYS A 2 -58.43 13.30 -20.70
C LYS A 2 -57.92 12.88 -19.31
N LYS A 3 -58.75 12.20 -18.51
CA LYS A 3 -58.40 11.78 -17.12
C LYS A 3 -57.25 10.76 -17.06
N TYR A 4 -57.23 9.81 -18.00
CA TYR A 4 -56.17 8.78 -18.07
C TYR A 4 -54.81 9.38 -18.49
N LYS A 5 -54.81 10.43 -19.32
CA LYS A 5 -53.58 11.12 -19.74
C LYS A 5 -52.86 11.80 -18.57
N ILE A 6 -53.64 12.39 -17.65
CA ILE A 6 -53.10 13.02 -16.43
C ILE A 6 -52.54 11.96 -15.48
N LEU A 7 -53.23 10.82 -15.35
CA LEU A 7 -52.82 9.73 -14.47
C LEU A 7 -51.52 9.05 -14.95
N VAL A 8 -51.38 8.88 -16.27
CA VAL A 8 -50.15 8.37 -16.89
C VAL A 8 -48.99 9.35 -16.76
N LEU A 9 -49.25 10.65 -16.94
CA LEU A 9 -48.23 11.69 -16.73
C LEU A 9 -47.73 11.70 -15.28
N LEU A 10 -48.64 11.59 -14.31
CA LEU A 10 -48.28 11.57 -12.90
C LEU A 10 -47.45 10.33 -12.56
N ALA A 11 -47.83 9.16 -13.07
CA ALA A 11 -47.09 7.92 -12.86
C ALA A 11 -45.68 7.97 -13.48
N ALA A 12 -45.55 8.54 -14.69
CA ALA A 12 -44.25 8.71 -15.34
C ALA A 12 -43.34 9.68 -14.56
N MET A 13 -43.91 10.75 -13.99
CA MET A 13 -43.16 11.74 -13.23
C MET A 13 -42.63 11.17 -11.90
N VAL A 14 -43.42 10.33 -11.21
CA VAL A 14 -42.97 9.65 -9.98
C VAL A 14 -41.81 8.68 -10.27
N LEU A 15 -41.89 7.92 -11.37
CA LEU A 15 -40.82 6.98 -11.76
C LEU A 15 -39.52 7.69 -12.14
N SER A 16 -39.58 8.92 -12.66
CA SER A 16 -38.37 9.70 -12.98
C SER A 16 -37.61 10.22 -11.75
N PHE A 17 -38.24 10.27 -10.57
CA PHE A 17 -37.56 10.67 -9.33
C PHE A 17 -36.91 9.47 -8.61
N SER A 18 -37.35 8.24 -8.87
CA SER A 18 -36.77 7.02 -8.30
C SER A 18 -35.57 6.48 -9.08
N ALA A 19 -35.36 6.96 -10.31
CA ALA A 19 -34.29 6.48 -11.21
C ALA A 19 -32.99 7.29 -11.07
N CYS A 20 -32.96 8.30 -10.22
CA CYS A 20 -31.73 8.99 -9.86
C CYS A 20 -31.08 8.22 -8.72
N GLU A 21 -30.31 7.19 -9.07
CA GLU A 21 -29.42 6.51 -8.13
C GLU A 21 -28.52 7.58 -7.48
N THR A 22 -28.62 7.72 -6.16
CA THR A 22 -27.84 8.71 -5.40
C THR A 22 -26.43 8.24 -5.13
N ASP A 23 -26.21 6.92 -5.15
CA ASP A 23 -24.92 6.29 -4.93
C ASP A 23 -24.40 5.76 -6.27
N ILE A 24 -23.82 6.66 -7.06
CA ILE A 24 -22.96 6.26 -8.19
C ILE A 24 -21.58 6.07 -7.59
N ASP A 25 -21.18 4.83 -7.35
CA ASP A 25 -19.77 4.49 -7.13
C ASP A 25 -18.98 5.00 -8.35
N ASP A 26 -18.11 6.01 -8.17
CA ASP A 26 -17.27 6.51 -9.26
C ASP A 26 -16.36 5.36 -9.72
N PRO A 27 -16.50 4.86 -10.96
CA PRO A 27 -15.66 3.77 -11.47
C PRO A 27 -14.17 4.17 -11.54
N SER A 28 -13.87 5.46 -11.38
CA SER A 28 -12.52 6.03 -11.41
C SER A 28 -11.88 6.12 -10.02
N GLY A 29 -12.60 5.76 -8.95
CA GLY A 29 -12.09 5.84 -7.57
C GLY A 29 -11.79 7.26 -7.10
N LEU A 30 -11.00 7.37 -6.03
CA LEU A 30 -10.61 8.66 -5.43
C LEU A 30 -9.71 9.46 -6.37
N ARG A 31 -10.17 10.63 -6.82
CA ARG A 31 -9.36 11.58 -7.60
C ARG A 31 -8.66 12.57 -6.67
N ASN A 32 -7.39 12.85 -6.92
CA ASN A 32 -6.57 13.84 -6.17
C ASN A 32 -6.32 13.51 -4.68
N VAL A 33 -6.51 12.25 -4.26
CA VAL A 33 -6.09 11.77 -2.95
C VAL A 33 -4.90 10.83 -3.17
N GLY A 34 -3.71 11.26 -2.76
CA GLY A 34 -2.55 10.37 -2.75
C GLY A 34 -2.76 9.30 -1.68
N VAL A 35 -2.76 8.03 -2.08
CA VAL A 35 -2.78 6.93 -1.12
C VAL A 35 -1.37 6.75 -0.60
N VAL A 36 -1.17 6.98 0.70
CA VAL A 36 0.12 6.77 1.36
C VAL A 36 0.06 5.43 2.10
N PRO A 37 0.80 4.41 1.66
CA PRO A 37 0.86 3.13 2.35
C PRO A 37 1.62 3.31 3.66
N SER A 38 1.26 2.53 4.68
CA SER A 38 1.85 2.63 6.01
C SER A 38 2.40 1.28 6.47
N ILE A 39 3.61 1.31 7.03
CA ILE A 39 4.16 0.18 7.78
C ILE A 39 3.53 0.20 9.17
N VAL A 40 2.85 -0.88 9.55
CA VAL A 40 2.22 -1.03 10.86
C VAL A 40 2.67 -2.33 11.53
N ASN A 41 2.47 -2.45 12.84
CA ASN A 41 2.82 -3.66 13.62
C ASN A 41 4.28 -4.12 13.47
N LEU A 42 5.22 -3.17 13.32
CA LEU A 42 6.65 -3.45 13.15
C LEU A 42 7.24 -4.11 14.41
N ASN A 43 7.45 -5.43 14.37
CA ASN A 43 8.01 -6.23 15.46
C ASN A 43 8.54 -7.61 14.98
N PRO A 44 9.86 -7.88 15.01
CA PRO A 44 10.94 -6.99 15.44
C PRO A 44 11.17 -5.82 14.47
N ALA A 45 11.68 -4.70 15.00
CA ALA A 45 11.85 -3.44 14.27
C ALA A 45 13.30 -3.11 13.89
N ALA A 46 14.26 -3.91 14.36
CA ALA A 46 15.68 -3.67 14.15
C ALA A 46 16.39 -4.98 13.84
N PHE A 47 17.44 -4.90 13.04
CA PHE A 47 18.34 -6.01 12.78
C PHE A 47 19.38 -6.14 13.90
N ASP A 48 19.72 -7.39 14.25
CA ASP A 48 20.79 -7.73 15.17
C ASP A 48 22.08 -7.98 14.38
N VAL A 49 23.02 -7.05 14.48
CA VAL A 49 24.33 -7.12 13.80
C VAL A 49 25.18 -8.29 14.30
N ASN A 50 24.87 -8.87 15.46
CA ASN A 50 25.56 -10.08 15.95
C ASN A 50 25.10 -11.36 15.25
N ASP A 51 23.96 -11.33 14.55
CA ASP A 51 23.42 -12.45 13.76
C ASP A 51 22.89 -11.97 12.40
N PRO A 52 23.77 -11.41 11.53
CA PRO A 52 23.36 -10.73 10.30
C PRO A 52 22.76 -11.67 9.25
N GLU A 53 23.00 -12.98 9.37
CA GLU A 53 22.50 -14.02 8.47
C GLU A 53 21.05 -14.42 8.77
N ASN A 54 20.60 -14.30 10.02
CA ASN A 54 19.28 -14.77 10.45
C ASN A 54 18.39 -13.66 11.00
N THR A 55 18.92 -12.48 11.27
CA THR A 55 18.11 -11.37 11.76
C THR A 55 17.17 -10.83 10.67
N PHE A 56 15.98 -10.43 11.11
CA PHE A 56 14.91 -9.94 10.26
C PHE A 56 14.13 -8.85 10.97
N ILE A 57 13.39 -8.06 10.18
CA ILE A 57 12.28 -7.28 10.69
C ILE A 57 10.98 -7.88 10.19
N LYS A 58 9.89 -7.61 10.92
CA LYS A 58 8.57 -8.06 10.51
C LYS A 58 7.53 -6.96 10.67
N PHE A 59 6.68 -6.77 9.67
CA PHE A 59 5.65 -5.74 9.67
C PHE A 59 4.43 -6.13 8.84
N ASP A 60 3.36 -5.37 9.02
CA ASP A 60 2.22 -5.35 8.13
C ASP A 60 2.30 -4.12 7.23
N VAL A 61 1.74 -4.22 6.03
CA VAL A 61 1.49 -3.05 5.18
C VAL A 61 -0.01 -2.77 5.20
N ASP A 62 -0.36 -1.57 5.65
CA ASP A 62 -1.70 -1.03 5.57
C ASP A 62 -1.79 -0.05 4.39
N ALA A 63 -2.65 -0.38 3.43
CA ALA A 63 -2.86 0.40 2.23
C ALA A 63 -4.27 0.12 1.69
N THR A 64 -4.88 1.15 1.08
CA THR A 64 -6.23 1.05 0.54
C THR A 64 -6.27 0.22 -0.74
N ASP A 65 -7.41 -0.37 -1.03
CA ASP A 65 -7.72 -1.17 -2.22
C ASP A 65 -7.52 -0.41 -3.56
N ALA A 66 -7.39 0.93 -3.50
CA ALA A 66 -7.11 1.78 -4.66
C ALA A 66 -5.66 1.69 -5.17
N VAL A 67 -4.77 0.97 -4.47
CA VAL A 67 -3.36 0.79 -4.84
C VAL A 67 -3.18 -0.57 -5.53
N ASN A 68 -2.64 -0.55 -6.75
CA ASN A 68 -2.40 -1.76 -7.54
C ASN A 68 -1.07 -2.46 -7.22
N GLU A 69 -0.08 -1.70 -6.77
CA GLU A 69 1.27 -2.20 -6.50
C GLU A 69 1.87 -1.45 -5.31
N ILE A 70 2.59 -2.15 -4.42
CA ILE A 70 3.45 -1.55 -3.40
C ILE A 70 4.86 -2.08 -3.57
N LYS A 71 5.82 -1.17 -3.65
CA LYS A 71 7.24 -1.46 -3.73
C LYS A 71 7.91 -1.13 -2.40
N VAL A 72 8.74 -2.05 -1.93
CA VAL A 72 9.61 -1.83 -0.78
C VAL A 72 10.98 -1.43 -1.29
N LEU A 73 11.40 -0.23 -0.91
CA LEU A 73 12.69 0.33 -1.24
C LEU A 73 13.56 0.30 0.00
N ALA A 74 14.84 -0.04 -0.16
CA ALA A 74 15.85 0.06 0.87
C ALA A 74 16.92 1.09 0.50
N SER A 75 17.47 1.77 1.50
CA SER A 75 18.70 2.56 1.40
C SER A 75 19.55 2.39 2.65
N PHE A 76 20.84 2.74 2.57
CA PHE A 76 21.79 2.51 3.64
C PHE A 76 22.48 3.79 4.04
N ASN A 77 22.52 4.09 5.35
CA ASN A 77 23.23 5.23 5.93
C ASN A 77 22.94 6.58 5.25
N GLY A 78 21.73 6.74 4.70
CA GLY A 78 21.32 7.97 4.03
C GLY A 78 22.03 8.24 2.69
N ASP A 79 22.58 7.20 2.03
CA ASP A 79 23.29 7.30 0.74
C ASP A 79 22.42 7.76 -0.45
N LEU A 80 21.13 8.07 -0.21
CA LEU A 80 20.09 8.44 -1.17
C LEU A 80 19.85 7.41 -2.29
N ARG A 81 20.55 6.27 -2.25
CA ARG A 81 20.46 5.21 -3.24
C ARG A 81 19.35 4.26 -2.80
N ARG A 82 18.18 4.44 -3.41
CA ARG A 82 17.01 3.60 -3.18
C ARG A 82 17.05 2.40 -4.11
N VAL A 83 17.06 1.20 -3.55
CA VAL A 83 17.01 -0.05 -4.29
C VAL A 83 15.71 -0.77 -3.95
N GLU A 84 14.98 -1.21 -4.97
CA GLU A 84 13.81 -2.05 -4.79
C GLU A 84 14.22 -3.44 -4.31
N ILE A 85 13.70 -3.85 -3.16
CA ILE A 85 13.97 -5.17 -2.57
C ILE A 85 12.79 -6.13 -2.76
N LYS A 86 11.58 -5.59 -2.90
CA LYS A 86 10.36 -6.39 -3.07
C LYS A 86 9.23 -5.55 -3.67
N SER A 87 8.31 -6.21 -4.36
CA SER A 87 7.06 -5.63 -4.85
C SER A 87 5.89 -6.58 -4.53
N TYR A 88 4.72 -6.02 -4.24
CA TYR A 88 3.48 -6.74 -4.00
C TYR A 88 2.37 -6.18 -4.89
N GLY A 89 1.62 -7.06 -5.53
CA GLY A 89 0.43 -6.71 -6.32
C GLY A 89 -0.90 -7.04 -5.62
N THR A 90 -0.86 -7.51 -4.37
CA THR A 90 -2.06 -7.93 -3.62
C THR A 90 -2.00 -7.39 -2.20
N LEU A 91 -3.10 -6.76 -1.76
CA LEU A 91 -3.24 -6.14 -0.44
C LEU A 91 -4.42 -6.78 0.33
N PRO A 92 -4.42 -6.75 1.68
CA PRO A 92 -3.38 -6.23 2.57
C PRO A 92 -2.21 -7.23 2.74
N ILE A 93 -1.03 -6.73 3.11
CA ILE A 93 0.15 -7.57 3.39
C ILE A 93 0.27 -7.71 4.91
N LYS A 94 0.37 -8.96 5.38
CA LYS A 94 0.43 -9.30 6.81
C LYS A 94 1.67 -10.13 7.11
N ASP A 95 2.27 -9.88 8.28
CA ASP A 95 3.43 -10.61 8.80
C ASP A 95 4.60 -10.70 7.81
N GLU A 96 4.82 -9.64 7.04
CA GLU A 96 5.90 -9.58 6.06
C GLU A 96 7.26 -9.62 6.75
N VAL A 97 8.14 -10.51 6.31
CA VAL A 97 9.47 -10.71 6.87
C VAL A 97 10.53 -10.26 5.87
N ILE A 98 11.39 -9.34 6.28
CA ILE A 98 12.54 -8.88 5.50
C ILE A 98 13.81 -9.21 6.27
N TYR A 99 14.69 -10.03 5.69
CA TYR A 99 15.97 -10.38 6.30
C TYR A 99 17.05 -9.36 5.97
N MET A 100 17.96 -9.13 6.91
CA MET A 100 19.11 -8.24 6.72
C MET A 100 19.99 -8.65 5.53
N ARG A 101 20.24 -9.96 5.36
CA ARG A 101 20.99 -10.49 4.23
C ARG A 101 20.39 -10.16 2.87
N ASP A 102 19.06 -10.15 2.76
CA ASP A 102 18.38 -9.89 1.50
C ASP A 102 18.49 -8.41 1.15
N VAL A 103 18.33 -7.55 2.16
CA VAL A 103 18.50 -6.09 2.02
C VAL A 103 19.94 -5.72 1.66
N ALA A 104 20.92 -6.30 2.38
CA ALA A 104 22.34 -6.06 2.13
C ALA A 104 22.76 -6.54 0.73
N SER A 105 22.31 -7.74 0.33
CA SER A 105 22.55 -8.29 -1.01
C SER A 105 21.99 -7.38 -2.10
N ALA A 106 20.75 -6.90 -1.96
CA ALA A 106 20.14 -5.97 -2.91
C ALA A 106 20.92 -4.65 -3.02
N LEU A 107 21.47 -4.15 -1.91
CA LEU A 107 22.29 -2.93 -1.88
C LEU A 107 23.74 -3.15 -2.32
N GLY A 108 24.16 -4.40 -2.54
CA GLY A 108 25.55 -4.77 -2.86
C GLY A 108 26.51 -4.57 -1.69
N ILE A 109 26.02 -4.70 -0.46
CA ILE A 109 26.78 -4.56 0.79
C ILE A 109 27.09 -5.95 1.32
N GLN A 110 28.33 -6.20 1.72
CA GLN A 110 28.67 -7.46 2.38
C GLN A 110 28.27 -7.42 3.86
N LEU A 111 27.82 -8.55 4.40
CA LEU A 111 27.32 -8.61 5.78
C LEU A 111 28.37 -8.24 6.84
N ASN A 112 29.64 -8.54 6.57
CA ASN A 112 30.77 -8.20 7.43
C ASN A 112 31.13 -6.70 7.43
N ASP A 113 30.60 -5.92 6.48
CA ASP A 113 30.83 -4.48 6.40
C ASP A 113 29.79 -3.68 7.20
N ILE A 114 28.81 -4.36 7.81
CA ILE A 114 27.73 -3.73 8.57
C ILE A 114 28.13 -3.66 10.05
N ASN A 115 28.11 -2.45 10.60
CA ASN A 115 28.55 -2.15 11.95
C ASN A 115 27.37 -1.78 12.86
N PRO A 116 27.52 -1.92 14.19
CA PRO A 116 26.56 -1.39 15.14
C PRO A 116 26.35 0.11 14.93
N GLY A 117 25.09 0.53 14.74
CA GLY A 117 24.72 1.92 14.50
C GLY A 117 24.50 2.28 13.02
N ASP A 118 24.84 1.37 12.09
CA ASP A 118 24.42 1.52 10.70
C ASP A 118 22.89 1.43 10.57
N VAL A 119 22.34 2.18 9.62
CA VAL A 119 20.90 2.36 9.45
C VAL A 119 20.46 1.89 8.07
N PHE A 120 19.55 0.91 8.06
CA PHE A 120 18.73 0.58 6.91
C PHE A 120 17.44 1.37 6.95
N ASN A 121 17.17 2.18 5.93
CA ASN A 121 15.88 2.84 5.77
C ASN A 121 15.03 2.03 4.79
N LEU A 122 13.81 1.69 5.22
CA LEU A 122 12.83 1.04 4.37
C LEU A 122 11.67 2.00 4.09
N GLU A 123 11.33 2.12 2.82
CA GLU A 123 10.28 2.99 2.32
C GLU A 123 9.27 2.17 1.52
N LEU A 124 8.00 2.55 1.58
CA LEU A 124 6.94 2.00 0.74
C LEU A 124 6.57 3.02 -0.34
N LEU A 125 6.47 2.55 -1.58
CA LEU A 125 6.07 3.36 -2.74
C LEU A 125 4.89 2.70 -3.47
N THR A 126 3.88 3.48 -3.84
CA THR A 126 2.70 3.05 -4.62
C THR A 126 2.74 3.56 -6.05
#